data_AF-A0A485CLR4-F1
#
_entry.id   AF-A0A485CLR4-F1
#
_cell.length_a   1.000
_cell.length_b   1.000
_cell.length_c   1.000
_cell.angle_alpha   90.00
_cell.angle_beta   90.00
_cell.angle_gamma   90.00
#
_symmetry.space_group_name_H-M   'P 1'
#
loop_
_entity.id
_entity.type
_entity.pdbx_description
1 polymer ?
#
loop_
_entity_poly.entity_id
_entity_poly.type
_entity_poly.pdbx_seq_one_letter_code
_entity_poly.pdbx_strand_id
1 'polypeptide(L)'
;MANGGFLVTPFFISKIETDQGGVIFEERPKVACPQCNLPVIYGDTPKSDVLENKDVEDVATSATPQNSALPPQPELEQVNQALVAQTGAPEYAPHVISTPLSFLIKSALNSNIFGEPGWMGTGWRAGRDLQRHDIGGKTGTTNSSKDAWFSGYGPGVVTSVWIGFDDHRRDLGEPPHPGRLKIRSLAMRGEPKAPASLG
;
A
#
# COMPACT_ATOMS: atom_id res chain seq x y z
N MET A 1 -0.05 -3.18 -1.88
CA MET A 1 0.85 -2.45 -2.82
C MET A 1 2.28 -2.95 -2.77
N ALA A 2 2.96 -2.89 -1.61
CA ALA A 2 4.35 -3.34 -1.50
C ALA A 2 4.56 -4.83 -1.88
N ASN A 3 3.52 -5.64 -1.70
CA ASN A 3 3.50 -7.09 -1.88
C ASN A 3 2.75 -7.57 -3.14
N GLY A 4 2.47 -6.69 -4.11
CA GLY A 4 1.80 -7.07 -5.36
C GLY A 4 0.28 -7.07 -5.34
N GLY A 5 -0.38 -6.64 -4.25
CA GLY A 5 -1.85 -6.49 -4.21
C GLY A 5 -2.58 -7.51 -3.35
N PHE A 6 -1.84 -8.27 -2.55
CA PHE A 6 -2.36 -9.25 -1.61
C PHE A 6 -2.75 -8.62 -0.28
N LEU A 7 -3.89 -9.03 0.28
CA LEU A 7 -4.34 -8.61 1.60
C LEU A 7 -3.80 -9.57 2.67
N VAL A 8 -2.72 -9.17 3.32
CA VAL A 8 -2.10 -9.92 4.43
C VAL A 8 -2.75 -9.53 5.76
N THR A 9 -2.85 -10.50 6.67
CA THR A 9 -3.34 -10.29 8.04
C THR A 9 -2.16 -10.06 8.97
N PRO A 10 -2.06 -8.91 9.67
CA PRO A 10 -0.99 -8.69 10.63
C PRO A 10 -1.15 -9.63 11.83
N PHE A 11 -0.05 -10.20 12.28
CA PHE A 11 0.02 -11.07 13.46
C PHE A 11 1.22 -10.66 14.33
N PHE A 12 1.13 -10.92 15.63
CA PHE A 12 2.17 -10.56 16.60
C PHE A 12 2.75 -11.77 17.35
N ILE A 13 2.08 -12.92 17.34
CA ILE A 13 2.54 -14.17 17.94
C ILE A 13 2.99 -15.10 16.82
N SER A 14 4.26 -15.49 16.81
CA SER A 14 4.76 -16.52 15.89
C SER A 14 4.66 -17.92 16.48
N LYS A 15 4.95 -18.05 17.77
CA LYS A 15 5.03 -19.34 18.46
C LYS A 15 4.74 -19.19 19.95
N ILE A 16 4.04 -20.16 20.53
CA ILE A 16 3.85 -20.30 21.98
C ILE A 16 4.42 -21.65 22.40
N GLU A 17 5.30 -21.64 23.39
CA GLU A 17 5.98 -22.82 23.92
C GLU A 17 5.66 -22.99 25.42
N THR A 18 5.65 -24.24 25.89
CA THR A 18 5.66 -24.55 27.32
C THR A 18 7.05 -24.28 27.92
N ASP A 19 7.12 -24.23 29.24
CA ASP A 19 8.37 -24.21 30.02
C ASP A 19 9.29 -25.42 29.71
N GLN A 20 8.71 -26.53 29.27
CA GLN A 20 9.43 -27.74 28.84
C GLN A 20 9.85 -27.71 27.35
N GLY A 21 9.61 -26.62 26.63
CA GLY A 21 9.96 -26.49 25.20
C GLY A 21 8.98 -27.16 24.24
N GLY A 22 7.80 -27.56 24.70
CA GLY A 22 6.74 -28.11 23.86
C GLY A 22 5.98 -27.00 23.12
N VAL A 23 5.80 -27.14 21.80
CA VAL A 23 5.07 -26.14 21.00
C VAL A 23 3.56 -26.29 21.21
N ILE A 24 2.92 -25.27 21.77
CA ILE A 24 1.46 -25.22 21.99
C ILE A 24 0.76 -24.61 20.78
N PHE A 25 1.41 -23.63 20.15
CA PHE A 25 0.86 -22.89 19.03
C PHE A 25 1.99 -22.43 18.10
N GLU A 26 1.74 -22.49 16.80
CA GLU A 26 2.61 -21.97 15.76
C GLU A 26 1.75 -21.31 14.68
N GLU A 27 2.01 -20.04 14.41
CA GLU A 27 1.26 -19.26 13.44
C GLU A 27 1.61 -19.70 12.02
N ARG A 28 0.58 -19.83 11.17
CA ARG A 28 0.72 -20.20 9.75
C ARG A 28 0.09 -19.10 8.92
N PRO A 29 0.77 -17.94 8.78
CA PRO A 29 0.18 -16.77 8.18
C PRO A 29 0.03 -16.96 6.67
N LYS A 30 -1.02 -16.36 6.12
CA LYS A 30 -1.21 -16.35 4.67
C LYS A 30 -0.18 -15.42 4.01
N VAL A 31 0.62 -15.97 3.09
CA VAL A 31 1.73 -15.24 2.46
C VAL A 31 1.30 -14.61 1.14
N ALA A 32 1.89 -13.45 0.82
CA ALA A 32 1.74 -12.84 -0.50
C ALA A 32 2.71 -13.47 -1.48
N CYS A 33 2.26 -13.71 -2.72
CA CYS A 33 3.14 -14.19 -3.79
C CYS A 33 3.08 -13.25 -4.99
N PRO A 34 3.96 -12.22 -5.06
CA PRO A 34 3.97 -11.27 -6.17
C PRO A 34 4.29 -11.90 -7.53
N GLN A 35 5.00 -13.04 -7.52
CA GLN A 35 5.41 -13.78 -8.72
C GLN A 35 4.32 -14.76 -9.20
N CYS A 36 3.32 -15.04 -8.37
CA CYS A 36 2.26 -15.97 -8.69
C CYS A 36 1.16 -15.24 -9.48
N ASN A 37 0.76 -15.79 -10.62
CA ASN A 37 -0.35 -15.26 -11.41
C ASN A 37 -1.71 -15.72 -10.83
N LEU A 38 -2.02 -15.28 -9.61
CA LEU A 38 -3.28 -15.58 -8.94
C LEU A 38 -4.35 -14.55 -9.37
N PRO A 39 -5.60 -14.96 -9.65
CA PRO A 39 -6.66 -14.03 -10.03
C PRO A 39 -7.06 -13.11 -8.88
N VAL A 40 -7.56 -11.92 -9.19
CA VAL A 40 -8.10 -10.96 -8.20
C VAL A 40 -9.50 -11.40 -7.79
N ILE A 41 -9.80 -11.40 -6.47
CA ILE A 41 -11.06 -11.93 -5.93
C ILE A 41 -12.31 -11.15 -6.36
N TYR A 42 -12.17 -9.89 -6.78
CA TYR A 42 -13.27 -9.04 -7.22
C TYR A 42 -13.47 -9.04 -8.74
N GLY A 43 -12.78 -9.92 -9.47
CA GLY A 43 -12.77 -9.91 -10.93
C GLY A 43 -12.11 -8.67 -11.53
N ASP A 44 -11.98 -8.64 -12.85
CA ASP A 44 -11.50 -7.44 -13.55
C ASP A 44 -12.61 -6.40 -13.60
N THR A 45 -12.29 -5.17 -13.22
CA THR A 45 -13.19 -4.04 -13.45
C THR A 45 -13.32 -3.86 -14.96
N PRO A 46 -14.54 -3.78 -15.55
CA PRO A 46 -14.68 -3.47 -16.96
C PRO A 46 -13.95 -2.16 -17.24
N LYS A 47 -13.09 -2.15 -18.26
CA LYS A 47 -12.39 -0.94 -18.69
C LYS A 47 -13.44 0.14 -18.93
N SER A 48 -13.33 1.26 -18.20
CA SER A 48 -14.17 2.42 -18.46
C SER A 48 -13.84 2.96 -19.85
N ASP A 49 -14.80 2.93 -20.77
CA ASP A 49 -14.69 3.53 -22.12
C ASP A 49 -14.29 5.02 -22.11
N VAL A 50 -14.35 5.67 -20.95
CA VAL A 50 -14.06 7.10 -20.73
C VAL A 50 -12.57 7.46 -20.93
N LEU A 51 -11.68 6.48 -21.15
CA LEU A 51 -10.27 6.72 -21.49
C LEU A 51 -9.96 6.58 -22.99
N GLU A 52 -10.95 6.34 -23.85
CA GLU A 52 -10.76 6.56 -25.28
C GLU A 52 -10.66 8.08 -25.54
N ASN A 53 -9.46 8.51 -25.93
CA ASN A 53 -9.09 9.89 -26.25
C ASN A 53 -10.00 10.52 -27.32
N LYS A 54 -11.20 10.98 -26.95
CA LYS A 54 -12.06 11.76 -27.86
C LYS A 54 -12.53 13.11 -27.35
N ASP A 55 -12.43 13.43 -26.07
CA ASP A 55 -12.93 14.71 -25.55
C ASP A 55 -11.86 15.43 -24.72
N VAL A 56 -10.81 15.93 -25.39
CA VAL A 56 -9.80 16.85 -24.78
C VAL A 56 -10.10 18.33 -24.99
N GLU A 57 -11.25 18.70 -25.57
CA GLU A 57 -11.71 20.08 -25.61
C GLU A 57 -13.20 20.19 -25.27
N ASP A 58 -13.53 20.23 -23.98
CA ASP A 58 -14.64 21.09 -23.55
C ASP A 58 -14.50 21.48 -22.06
N VAL A 59 -14.73 22.76 -21.79
CA VAL A 59 -14.70 23.33 -20.45
C VAL A 59 -15.90 22.80 -19.68
N ALA A 60 -15.66 22.24 -18.50
CA ALA A 60 -16.67 21.62 -17.65
C ALA A 60 -17.92 22.50 -17.45
N THR A 61 -18.98 22.19 -18.16
CA THR A 61 -20.35 22.54 -17.76
C THR A 61 -20.95 21.34 -17.04
N SER A 62 -21.38 21.55 -15.79
CA SER A 62 -22.01 20.51 -14.98
C SER A 62 -23.39 20.17 -15.53
N ALA A 63 -23.46 19.23 -16.48
CA ALA A 63 -24.69 18.54 -16.84
C ALA A 63 -24.68 17.16 -16.17
N THR A 64 -25.62 16.93 -15.26
CA THR A 64 -25.79 15.68 -14.53
C THR A 64 -26.24 14.57 -15.48
N PRO A 65 -25.46 13.50 -15.73
CA PRO A 65 -25.96 12.35 -16.46
C PRO A 65 -26.78 11.49 -15.50
N GLN A 66 -28.09 11.41 -15.73
CA GLN A 66 -28.93 10.38 -15.14
C GLN A 66 -28.66 9.06 -15.87
N ASN A 67 -27.86 8.17 -15.27
CA ASN A 67 -27.89 6.75 -15.62
C ASN A 67 -27.77 5.92 -14.34
N SER A 68 -28.94 5.51 -13.85
CA SER A 68 -29.11 4.55 -12.76
C SER A 68 -28.89 3.13 -13.29
N ALA A 69 -27.65 2.72 -13.48
CA ALA A 69 -27.30 1.31 -13.62
C ALA A 69 -26.15 1.00 -12.66
N LEU A 70 -26.49 0.46 -11.50
CA LEU A 70 -25.53 -0.15 -10.60
C LEU A 70 -24.82 -1.29 -11.37
N PRO A 71 -23.48 -1.30 -11.48
CA PRO A 71 -22.79 -2.43 -12.06
C PRO A 71 -23.08 -3.70 -11.22
N PRO A 72 -23.29 -4.87 -11.86
CA PRO A 72 -23.51 -6.11 -11.16
C PRO A 72 -22.30 -6.42 -10.28
N GLN A 73 -22.58 -6.77 -9.03
CA GLN A 73 -21.57 -7.19 -8.06
C GLN A 73 -20.86 -8.45 -8.59
N PRO A 74 -19.53 -8.47 -8.71
CA PRO A 74 -18.81 -9.65 -9.16
C PRO A 74 -18.94 -10.75 -8.10
N GLU A 75 -19.37 -11.94 -8.54
CA GLU A 75 -19.53 -13.10 -7.68
C GLU A 75 -18.16 -13.71 -7.36
N LEU A 76 -17.91 -14.02 -6.09
CA LEU A 76 -16.63 -14.53 -5.61
C LEU A 76 -16.39 -15.94 -6.17
N GLU A 77 -15.39 -16.09 -7.04
CA GLU A 77 -14.96 -17.41 -7.52
C GLU A 77 -14.27 -18.16 -6.37
N GLN A 78 -14.93 -19.21 -5.87
CA GLN A 78 -14.44 -20.02 -4.75
C GLN A 78 -13.26 -20.88 -5.21
N VAL A 79 -12.05 -20.42 -4.91
CA VAL A 79 -10.83 -21.22 -5.07
C VAL A 79 -10.99 -22.50 -4.23
N ASN A 80 -10.81 -23.68 -4.83
CA ASN A 80 -10.93 -24.99 -4.18
C ASN A 80 -9.90 -25.14 -3.03
N GLN A 81 -10.27 -24.69 -1.83
CA GLN A 81 -9.47 -24.72 -0.61
C GLN A 81 -9.06 -26.15 -0.19
N ALA A 82 -9.80 -27.18 -0.63
CA ALA A 82 -9.57 -28.58 -0.27
C ALA A 82 -8.25 -29.16 -0.82
N LEU A 83 -7.71 -28.63 -1.94
CA LEU A 83 -6.49 -29.15 -2.55
C LEU A 83 -5.21 -28.56 -1.91
N VAL A 84 -5.31 -27.39 -1.28
CA VAL A 84 -4.17 -26.66 -0.69
C VAL A 84 -3.84 -27.15 0.72
N ALA A 85 -4.82 -27.71 1.44
CA ALA A 85 -4.66 -28.17 2.82
C ALA A 85 -3.76 -29.41 2.99
N GLN A 86 -3.50 -30.17 1.91
CA GLN A 86 -2.84 -31.48 1.97
C GLN A 86 -1.30 -31.43 1.83
N THR A 87 -0.72 -30.31 1.40
CA THR A 87 0.70 -30.24 1.03
C THR A 87 1.60 -29.48 2.02
N GLY A 88 1.05 -28.96 3.12
CA GLY A 88 1.82 -28.08 4.03
C GLY A 88 2.37 -26.83 3.34
N ALA A 89 1.90 -26.53 2.13
CA ALA A 89 2.25 -25.34 1.39
C ALA A 89 1.69 -24.11 2.11
N PRO A 90 2.43 -22.99 2.16
CA PRO A 90 1.93 -21.78 2.78
C PRO A 90 0.67 -21.33 2.04
N GLU A 91 -0.41 -21.10 2.81
CA GLU A 91 -1.66 -20.61 2.25
C GLU A 91 -1.44 -19.21 1.68
N TYR A 92 -1.95 -18.93 0.49
CA TYR A 92 -1.80 -17.61 -0.11
C TYR A 92 -2.84 -16.63 0.45
N ALA A 93 -2.41 -15.39 0.65
CA ALA A 93 -3.31 -14.29 0.97
C ALA A 93 -4.29 -14.04 -0.20
N PRO A 94 -5.51 -13.53 0.06
CA PRO A 94 -6.41 -13.14 -1.01
C PRO A 94 -5.82 -11.98 -1.83
N HIS A 95 -5.87 -12.11 -3.15
CA HIS A 95 -5.42 -11.09 -4.09
C HIS A 95 -6.56 -10.09 -4.34
N VAL A 96 -6.45 -8.88 -3.81
CA VAL A 96 -7.56 -7.90 -3.78
C VAL A 96 -7.40 -6.76 -4.78
N ILE A 97 -6.18 -6.52 -5.26
CA ILE A 97 -5.87 -5.52 -6.28
C ILE A 97 -4.90 -6.15 -7.26
N SER A 98 -5.07 -5.95 -8.57
CA SER A 98 -4.17 -6.57 -9.56
C SER A 98 -2.72 -6.12 -9.40
N THR A 99 -1.78 -7.02 -9.71
CA THR A 99 -0.33 -6.73 -9.68
C THR A 99 0.05 -5.49 -10.52
N PRO A 100 -0.46 -5.29 -11.76
CA PRO A 100 -0.15 -4.09 -12.54
C PRO A 100 -0.63 -2.80 -11.86
N LEU A 101 -1.84 -2.78 -11.31
CA LEU A 101 -2.35 -1.61 -10.58
C LEU A 101 -1.54 -1.34 -9.31
N SER A 102 -1.20 -2.39 -8.57
CA SER A 102 -0.33 -2.31 -7.41
C SER A 102 1.04 -1.71 -7.76
N PHE A 103 1.60 -2.06 -8.93
CA PHE A 103 2.85 -1.49 -9.42
C PHE A 103 2.73 0.00 -9.76
N LEU A 104 1.65 0.41 -10.43
CA LEU A 104 1.42 1.83 -10.76
C LEU A 104 1.34 2.70 -9.50
N ILE A 105 0.59 2.26 -8.49
CA ILE A 105 0.49 3.04 -7.24
C ILE A 105 1.83 3.03 -6.49
N LYS A 106 2.57 1.91 -6.51
CA LYS A 106 3.93 1.83 -5.96
C LYS A 106 4.85 2.86 -6.63
N SER A 107 4.79 2.99 -7.95
CA SER A 107 5.55 3.97 -8.73
C SER A 107 5.16 5.42 -8.40
N ALA A 108 3.86 5.72 -8.34
CA ALA A 108 3.38 7.04 -7.95
C ALA A 108 3.80 7.43 -6.50
N LEU A 109 3.83 6.47 -5.58
CA LEU A 109 4.34 6.69 -4.22
C LEU A 109 5.86 6.85 -4.17
N ASN A 110 6.59 6.30 -5.15
CA ASN A 110 8.02 6.52 -5.29
C ASN A 110 8.30 7.95 -5.76
N SER A 111 7.54 8.47 -6.73
CA SER A 111 7.68 9.86 -7.18
C SER A 111 7.31 10.88 -6.09
N ASN A 112 6.43 10.54 -5.14
CA ASN A 112 6.22 11.37 -3.94
C ASN A 112 7.48 11.53 -3.06
N ILE A 113 8.47 10.66 -3.21
CA ILE A 113 9.78 10.78 -2.55
C ILE A 113 10.78 11.43 -3.51
N PHE A 114 10.95 10.93 -4.73
CA PHE A 114 12.05 11.39 -5.60
C PHE A 114 11.71 12.58 -6.50
N GLY A 115 10.42 12.89 -6.66
CA GLY A 115 9.94 13.86 -7.62
C GLY A 115 10.15 13.40 -9.07
N GLU A 116 9.97 14.34 -9.99
CA GLU A 116 10.27 14.19 -11.41
C GLU A 116 10.98 15.46 -11.89
N PRO A 117 11.53 15.52 -13.12
CA PRO A 117 12.15 16.73 -13.63
C PRO A 117 11.20 17.94 -13.52
N GLY A 118 11.61 18.95 -12.75
CA GLY A 118 10.84 20.18 -12.54
C GLY A 118 10.06 20.27 -11.22
N TRP A 119 9.95 19.20 -10.42
CA TRP A 119 9.31 19.27 -9.11
C TRP A 119 9.83 18.22 -8.11
N MET A 120 9.72 18.51 -6.81
CA MET A 120 10.09 17.58 -5.73
C MET A 120 8.86 17.08 -4.98
N GLY A 121 8.87 15.79 -4.68
CA GLY A 121 7.83 15.14 -3.88
C GLY A 121 7.78 15.62 -2.43
N THR A 122 6.59 15.55 -1.82
CA THR A 122 6.39 15.95 -0.41
C THR A 122 7.24 15.16 0.58
N GLY A 123 7.66 13.95 0.22
CA GLY A 123 8.52 13.07 1.02
C GLY A 123 10.00 13.13 0.65
N TRP A 124 10.47 14.13 -0.11
CA TRP A 124 11.86 14.22 -0.62
C TRP A 124 12.96 14.05 0.43
N ARG A 125 12.69 14.43 1.67
CA ARG A 125 13.63 14.26 2.79
C ARG A 125 13.91 12.78 3.09
N ALA A 126 12.94 11.89 2.86
CA ALA A 126 13.14 10.45 3.04
C ALA A 126 14.15 9.89 2.01
N GLY A 127 14.08 10.35 0.75
CA GLY A 127 15.04 9.98 -0.29
C GLY A 127 16.45 10.44 0.06
N ARG A 128 16.60 11.67 0.54
CA ARG A 128 17.88 12.22 1.01
C ARG A 128 18.46 11.42 2.19
N ASP A 129 17.64 11.11 3.19
CA ASP A 129 18.09 10.51 4.46
C ASP A 129 18.28 8.97 4.38
N LEU A 130 17.63 8.29 3.41
CA LEU A 130 17.72 6.84 3.21
C LEU A 130 18.62 6.43 2.05
N GLN A 131 18.86 7.29 1.05
CA GLN A 131 19.74 7.04 -0.10
C GLN A 131 19.45 5.74 -0.87
N ARG A 132 18.17 5.44 -1.07
CA ARG A 132 17.68 4.26 -1.81
C ARG A 132 16.51 4.65 -2.68
N HIS A 133 16.31 3.96 -3.81
CA HIS A 133 15.25 4.24 -4.77
C HIS A 133 14.10 3.22 -4.76
N ASP A 134 14.17 2.20 -3.90
CA ASP A 134 13.16 1.14 -3.76
C ASP A 134 12.14 1.43 -2.64
N ILE A 135 12.03 2.70 -2.26
CA ILE A 135 11.11 3.19 -1.23
C ILE A 135 10.05 4.10 -1.83
N GLY A 136 8.89 4.17 -1.20
CA GLY A 136 7.86 5.12 -1.54
C GLY A 136 7.00 5.43 -0.34
N GLY A 137 6.24 6.52 -0.39
CA GLY A 137 5.37 6.86 0.71
C GLY A 137 4.50 8.07 0.45
N LYS A 138 3.60 8.32 1.40
CA LYS A 138 2.66 9.43 1.37
C LYS A 138 2.68 10.15 2.70
N THR A 139 2.81 11.46 2.63
CA THR A 139 2.55 12.38 3.74
C THR A 139 1.05 12.63 3.84
N GLY A 140 0.52 12.71 5.05
CA GLY A 140 -0.82 13.23 5.28
C GLY A 140 -0.88 14.10 6.53
N THR A 141 -1.80 15.05 6.49
CA THR A 141 -2.03 16.05 7.51
C THR A 141 -3.53 16.28 7.61
N THR A 142 -4.08 16.38 8.81
CA THR A 142 -5.49 16.79 8.97
C THR A 142 -5.64 18.29 8.86
N ASN A 143 -6.88 18.73 8.64
CA ASN A 143 -7.25 20.14 8.75
C ASN A 143 -6.82 20.67 10.14
N SER A 144 -6.37 21.92 10.17
CA SER A 144 -5.80 22.56 11.37
C SER A 144 -4.51 21.92 11.90
N SER A 145 -3.83 21.05 11.14
CA SER A 145 -2.55 20.44 11.53
C SER A 145 -2.60 19.74 12.90
N LYS A 146 -3.70 19.06 13.21
CA LYS A 146 -3.86 18.32 14.48
C LYS A 146 -3.13 16.98 14.46
N ASP A 147 -3.10 16.39 13.28
CA ASP A 147 -2.47 15.11 13.02
C ASP A 147 -1.51 15.26 11.84
N ALA A 148 -0.36 14.62 11.97
CA ALA A 148 0.53 14.40 10.85
C ALA A 148 0.91 12.92 10.82
N TRP A 149 0.84 12.32 9.64
CA TRP A 149 1.29 10.95 9.43
C TRP A 149 2.16 10.81 8.20
N PHE A 150 2.96 9.76 8.22
CA PHE A 150 3.67 9.27 7.07
C PHE A 150 3.47 7.76 6.99
N SER A 151 2.97 7.29 5.86
CA SER A 151 2.94 5.86 5.55
C SER A 151 3.82 5.60 4.34
N GLY A 152 4.72 4.62 4.47
CA GLY A 152 5.67 4.29 3.44
C GLY A 152 5.98 2.81 3.39
N TYR A 153 6.61 2.40 2.30
CA TYR A 153 7.07 1.04 2.07
C TYR A 153 8.56 1.03 1.69
N GLY A 154 9.19 -0.10 1.96
CA GLY A 154 10.49 -0.51 1.43
C GLY A 154 10.45 -2.00 1.09
N PRO A 155 11.58 -2.62 0.72
CA PRO A 155 11.62 -4.06 0.48
C PRO A 155 11.21 -4.85 1.72
N GLY A 156 10.16 -5.67 1.58
CA GLY A 156 9.69 -6.54 2.66
C GLY A 156 9.06 -5.83 3.86
N VAL A 157 9.01 -4.49 3.88
CA VAL A 157 8.57 -3.71 5.04
C VAL A 157 7.59 -2.61 4.64
N VAL A 158 6.59 -2.41 5.48
CA VAL A 158 5.68 -1.26 5.45
C VAL A 158 5.76 -0.60 6.82
N THR A 159 5.80 0.73 6.85
CA THR A 159 5.85 1.49 8.10
C THR A 159 4.90 2.66 8.02
N SER A 160 4.06 2.79 9.03
CA SER A 160 3.21 3.96 9.25
C SER A 160 3.59 4.60 10.58
N VAL A 161 3.76 5.91 10.56
CA VAL A 161 4.04 6.71 11.75
C VAL A 161 3.02 7.84 11.79
N TRP A 162 2.46 8.08 12.97
CA TRP A 162 1.55 9.17 13.25
C TRP A 162 2.08 9.98 14.44
N ILE A 163 1.83 11.29 14.41
CA ILE A 163 1.99 12.19 15.54
C ILE A 163 0.71 13.02 15.69
N GLY A 164 0.34 13.24 16.95
CA GLY A 164 -0.78 14.08 17.35
C GLY A 164 -0.78 14.22 18.87
N PHE A 165 -1.57 15.14 19.37
CA PHE A 165 -1.86 15.22 20.80
C PHE A 165 -3.04 14.32 21.15
N ASP A 166 -3.00 13.68 22.33
CA ASP A 166 -4.13 12.92 22.87
C ASP A 166 -5.35 13.86 23.11
N ASP A 167 -5.08 15.09 23.55
CA ASP A 167 -6.07 16.17 23.54
C ASP A 167 -6.19 16.80 22.14
N HIS A 168 -7.22 16.40 21.40
CA HIS A 168 -7.51 16.87 20.03
C HIS A 168 -7.85 18.37 19.91
N ARG A 169 -7.91 19.11 21.03
CA ARG A 169 -8.07 20.57 21.03
C ARG A 169 -6.75 21.30 20.80
N ARG A 170 -5.62 20.61 20.94
CA ARG A 170 -4.29 21.18 20.71
C ARG A 170 -3.84 20.91 19.27
N ASP A 171 -3.42 21.96 18.59
CA ASP A 171 -2.84 21.85 17.26
C ASP A 171 -1.33 21.54 17.36
N LEU A 172 -0.75 20.87 16.37
CA LEU A 172 0.71 20.65 16.29
C LEU A 172 1.50 21.95 16.04
N GLY A 173 0.77 23.07 15.89
CA GLY A 173 1.30 24.36 15.46
C GLY A 173 1.47 24.41 13.95
N GLU A 174 1.46 25.62 13.38
CA GLU A 174 1.75 25.83 11.97
C GLU A 174 3.27 25.79 11.78
N PRO A 175 3.85 24.73 11.17
CA PRO A 175 5.21 24.84 10.73
C PRO A 175 5.26 25.86 9.58
N PRO A 176 6.33 26.65 9.42
CA PRO A 176 6.38 27.68 8.38
C PRO A 176 6.25 27.13 6.94
N HIS A 177 6.24 25.80 6.73
CA HIS A 177 5.99 25.12 5.45
C HIS A 177 5.24 23.79 5.70
N PRO A 178 4.23 23.41 4.89
CA PRO A 178 3.59 22.10 4.96
C PRO A 178 4.63 20.98 4.69
N GLY A 179 4.65 19.92 5.52
CA GLY A 179 5.61 18.81 5.42
C GLY A 179 6.87 18.92 6.29
N ARG A 180 6.90 19.82 7.28
CA ARG A 180 8.07 20.03 8.16
C ARG A 180 8.20 19.06 9.33
N LEU A 181 7.49 17.94 9.35
CA LEU A 181 7.70 16.93 10.39
C LEU A 181 8.77 15.91 9.95
N LYS A 182 9.88 15.84 10.68
CA LYS A 182 10.98 14.91 10.38
C LYS A 182 10.70 13.57 11.05
N ILE A 183 9.99 12.68 10.36
CA ILE A 183 9.83 11.29 10.80
C ILE A 183 11.00 10.48 10.25
N ARG A 184 11.87 10.00 11.14
CA ARG A 184 13.04 9.19 10.77
C ARG A 184 12.76 7.72 11.13
N SER A 185 12.25 6.93 10.18
CA SER A 185 12.17 5.48 10.36
C SER A 185 13.57 4.86 10.26
N LEU A 186 14.00 4.12 11.29
CA LEU A 186 15.26 3.35 11.31
C LEU A 186 15.10 1.99 10.65
N ALA A 187 13.89 1.43 10.61
CA ALA A 187 13.61 0.11 10.06
C ALA A 187 14.02 -0.02 8.58
N MET A 188 13.87 1.05 7.79
CA MET A 188 14.16 1.03 6.35
C MET A 188 15.65 1.14 6.00
N ARG A 189 16.55 1.29 6.99
CA ARG A 189 18.01 1.34 6.75
C ARG A 189 18.70 -0.03 6.75
N GLY A 190 18.11 -1.03 7.40
CA GLY A 190 18.76 -2.33 7.62
C GLY A 190 18.55 -3.38 6.51
N GLU A 191 17.50 -3.24 5.70
CA GLU A 191 17.10 -4.28 4.74
C GLU A 191 17.96 -4.30 3.47
N PRO A 192 18.18 -5.44 2.80
CA PRO A 192 18.81 -5.48 1.49
C PRO A 192 18.01 -4.67 0.46
N LYS A 193 18.68 -4.12 -0.57
CA LYS A 193 17.99 -3.57 -1.74
C LYS A 193 17.26 -4.69 -2.47
N ALA A 194 15.99 -4.48 -2.79
CA ALA A 194 15.29 -5.44 -3.64
C ALA A 194 16.03 -5.51 -4.99
N PRO A 195 16.24 -6.69 -5.57
CA PRO A 195 16.81 -6.78 -6.91
C PRO A 195 15.90 -5.99 -7.86
N ALA A 196 16.52 -5.14 -8.69
CA ALA A 196 15.80 -4.47 -9.76
C ALA A 196 15.26 -5.56 -10.70
N SER A 197 13.96 -5.82 -10.67
CA SER A 197 13.31 -6.63 -11.69
C SER A 197 13.38 -5.82 -12.99
N LEU A 198 14.43 -6.07 -13.77
CA LEU A 198 14.49 -5.69 -15.17
C LEU A 198 13.32 -6.40 -15.87
N GLY A 199 12.50 -5.60 -16.57
CA GLY A 199 11.45 -6.12 -17.46
C GLY A 199 12.02 -6.78 -18.71
#